data_AF-A0A9E6X3C6-F1
#
_entry.id   AF-A0A9E6X3C6-F1
#
_cell.length_a   1.000
_cell.length_b   1.000
_cell.length_c   1.000
_cell.angle_alpha   90.00
_cell.angle_beta   90.00
_cell.angle_gamma   90.00
#
_symmetry.space_group_name_H-M   'P 1'
#
loop_
_entity.id
_entity.type
_entity.pdbx_description
1 polymer ?
#
loop_
_entity_poly.entity_id
_entity_poly.type
_entity_poly.pdbx_seq_one_letter_code
_entity_poly.pdbx_strand_id
1 'polypeptide(L)'
;MSDDDDSERFIDVEGLGVLSPAAFMLHSHSIINSFEDGTPGFISDDYLNAISAETTISAVELETVGLWERRDGGYLIKDEETISHLMAMRERADRLESECEHRGHHLASERDSRGWVYCTHCHVILERTDGKPIAGPDGSRMPR
;
A
#
# COMPACT_ATOMS: atom_id res chain seq x y z
N MET A 1 31.79 18.68 22.49
CA MET A 1 30.57 19.09 21.79
C MET A 1 30.82 18.68 20.36
N SER A 2 30.34 17.50 20.00
CA SER A 2 30.46 17.00 18.63
C SER A 2 29.19 17.44 17.95
N ASP A 3 29.33 18.33 16.97
CA ASP A 3 28.23 18.85 16.18
C ASP A 3 27.47 17.67 15.55
N ASP A 4 26.15 17.72 15.71
CA ASP A 4 25.19 16.79 15.13
C ASP A 4 25.39 16.73 13.61
N ASP A 5 25.93 15.61 13.15
CA ASP A 5 25.91 15.22 11.73
C ASP A 5 24.47 14.79 11.39
N ASP A 6 23.59 15.78 11.30
CA ASP A 6 22.23 15.67 10.78
C ASP A 6 22.32 15.51 9.25
N SER A 7 22.95 14.41 8.83
CA SER A 7 23.01 13.98 7.44
C SER A 7 21.56 13.81 6.99
N GLU A 8 21.04 14.81 6.28
CA GLU A 8 19.82 14.71 5.50
C GLU A 8 19.97 13.50 4.58
N ARG A 9 19.41 12.36 5.01
CA ARG A 9 19.49 11.09 4.28
C ARG A 9 18.52 11.14 3.13
N PHE A 10 18.93 11.73 2.02
CA PHE A 10 18.15 11.64 0.79
C PHE A 10 18.16 10.20 0.26
N ILE A 11 17.00 9.77 -0.23
CA ILE A 11 16.80 8.49 -0.88
C ILE A 11 16.76 8.78 -2.38
N ASP A 12 17.76 8.27 -3.11
CA ASP A 12 17.74 8.21 -4.56
C ASP A 12 17.20 6.84 -4.95
N VAL A 13 15.91 6.79 -5.29
CA VAL A 13 15.30 5.58 -5.85
C VAL A 13 15.26 5.76 -7.36
N GLU A 14 15.83 4.80 -8.08
CA GLU A 14 15.84 4.78 -9.54
C GLU A 14 14.42 5.00 -10.08
N GLY A 15 14.20 6.10 -10.81
CA GLY A 15 12.90 6.49 -11.36
C GLY A 15 12.07 7.48 -10.52
N LEU A 16 12.38 7.70 -9.25
CA LEU A 16 11.66 8.64 -8.36
C LEU A 16 12.44 9.95 -8.10
N GLY A 17 13.75 9.96 -8.38
CA GLY A 17 14.62 11.08 -8.08
C GLY A 17 15.06 11.13 -6.62
N VAL A 18 15.70 12.24 -6.24
CA VAL A 18 16.24 12.45 -4.90
C VAL A 18 15.13 12.98 -3.99
N LEU A 19 14.73 12.18 -3.01
CA LEU A 19 13.67 12.50 -2.06
C LEU A 19 14.17 12.50 -0.62
N SER A 20 13.59 13.33 0.23
CA SER A 20 13.68 13.21 1.67
C SER A 20 12.98 11.93 2.14
N PRO A 21 13.38 11.33 3.27
CA PRO A 21 12.69 10.17 3.82
C PRO A 21 11.21 10.43 4.09
N ALA A 22 10.87 11.66 4.51
CA ALA A 22 9.50 12.06 4.75
C ALA A 22 8.66 12.07 3.46
N ALA A 23 9.21 12.64 2.37
CA ALA A 23 8.55 12.63 1.06
C ALA A 23 8.39 11.21 0.50
N PHE A 24 9.41 10.36 0.61
CA PHE A 24 9.33 8.96 0.20
C PHE A 24 8.25 8.17 0.98
N MET A 25 8.21 8.35 2.30
CA MET A 25 7.19 7.69 3.14
C MET A 25 5.78 8.21 2.83
N LEU A 26 5.62 9.53 2.66
CA LEU A 26 4.35 10.14 2.26
C LEU A 26 3.89 9.59 0.91
N HIS A 27 4.79 9.52 -0.08
CA HIS A 27 4.51 8.99 -1.41
C HIS A 27 4.03 7.53 -1.34
N SER A 28 4.78 6.68 -0.64
CA SER A 28 4.48 5.25 -0.51
C SER A 28 3.13 5.00 0.18
N HIS A 29 2.87 5.68 1.30
CA HIS A 29 1.59 5.54 2.01
C HIS A 29 0.42 6.10 1.21
N SER A 30 0.65 7.19 0.49
CA SER A 30 -0.37 7.80 -0.36
C SER A 30 -0.81 6.85 -1.46
N ILE A 31 0.14 6.21 -2.16
CA ILE A 31 -0.22 5.19 -3.16
C ILE A 31 -1.13 4.14 -2.52
N ILE A 32 -0.70 3.50 -1.44
CA ILE A 32 -1.48 2.44 -0.77
C ILE A 32 -2.88 2.93 -0.36
N ASN A 33 -2.97 4.08 0.32
CA ASN A 33 -4.25 4.59 0.80
C ASN A 33 -5.18 5.02 -0.33
N SER A 34 -4.65 5.51 -1.46
CA SER A 34 -5.47 5.82 -2.63
C SER A 34 -6.20 4.57 -3.18
N PHE A 35 -5.62 3.38 -3.04
CA PHE A 35 -6.28 2.12 -3.38
C PHE A 35 -7.32 1.70 -2.34
N GLU A 36 -7.08 1.97 -1.05
CA GLU A 36 -8.03 1.68 0.03
C GLU A 36 -9.26 2.60 -0.05
N ASP A 37 -9.06 3.87 -0.40
CA ASP A 37 -10.12 4.88 -0.59
C ASP A 37 -10.88 4.71 -1.93
N GLY A 38 -10.43 3.81 -2.80
CA GLY A 38 -11.11 3.50 -4.06
C GLY A 38 -10.86 4.51 -5.19
N THR A 39 -9.89 5.41 -5.02
CA THR A 39 -9.44 6.36 -6.05
C THR A 39 -7.94 6.21 -6.33
N PRO A 40 -7.50 5.09 -6.95
CA PRO A 40 -6.09 4.81 -7.16
C PRO A 40 -5.35 5.97 -7.83
N GLY A 41 -4.24 6.39 -7.23
CA GLY A 41 -3.41 7.46 -7.75
C GLY A 41 -3.92 8.88 -7.46
N PHE A 42 -5.00 9.06 -6.70
CA PHE A 42 -5.46 10.37 -6.26
C PHE A 42 -5.46 10.49 -4.74
N ILE A 43 -5.00 11.64 -4.25
CA ILE A 43 -4.96 11.98 -2.83
C ILE A 43 -5.71 13.29 -2.59
N SER A 44 -6.68 13.27 -1.69
CA SER A 44 -7.43 14.47 -1.31
C SER A 44 -6.67 15.36 -0.33
N ASP A 45 -6.94 16.66 -0.36
CA ASP A 45 -6.45 17.59 0.66
C ASP A 45 -6.96 17.23 2.05
N ASP A 46 -8.20 16.74 2.15
CA ASP A 46 -8.78 16.31 3.42
C ASP A 46 -7.97 15.18 4.06
N TYR A 47 -7.52 14.22 3.26
CA TYR A 47 -6.63 13.16 3.72
C TYR A 47 -5.28 13.73 4.18
N LEU A 48 -4.64 14.59 3.40
CA LEU A 48 -3.35 15.21 3.76
C LEU A 48 -3.45 16.00 5.09
N ASN A 49 -4.54 16.75 5.25
CA ASN A 49 -4.83 17.50 6.47
C ASN A 49 -5.07 16.58 7.68
N ALA A 50 -5.63 15.39 7.46
CA ALA A 50 -5.91 14.43 8.53
C ALA A 50 -4.65 13.70 9.04
N ILE A 51 -3.65 13.46 8.19
CA ILE A 51 -2.47 12.67 8.56
C ILE A 51 -1.35 13.48 9.24
N SER A 52 -1.15 14.77 8.89
CA SER A 52 -0.32 15.73 9.64
C SER A 52 -0.26 17.09 8.92
N ALA A 53 -0.17 18.19 9.67
CA ALA A 53 0.12 19.52 9.12
C ALA A 53 1.51 19.62 8.48
N GLU A 54 2.45 18.75 8.86
CA GLU A 54 3.83 18.74 8.35
C GLU A 54 3.96 18.13 6.95
N THR A 55 2.89 17.57 6.39
CA THR A 55 2.90 16.96 5.04
C THR A 55 3.07 17.97 3.91
N THR A 56 2.86 19.26 4.18
CA THR A 56 2.93 20.34 3.19
C THR A 56 4.30 20.42 2.51
N ILE A 57 5.41 20.32 3.26
CA ILE A 57 6.76 20.42 2.71
C ILE A 57 7.05 19.20 1.81
N SER A 58 6.70 18.00 2.27
CA SER A 58 6.86 16.77 1.51
C SER A 58 5.99 16.74 0.25
N ALA A 59 4.77 17.27 0.29
CA ALA A 59 3.91 17.38 -0.89
C ALA A 59 4.49 18.33 -1.94
N VAL A 60 5.04 19.48 -1.52
CA VAL A 60 5.74 20.41 -2.41
C VAL A 60 6.99 19.77 -3.03
N GLU A 61 7.73 19.00 -2.25
CA GLU A 61 8.89 18.25 -2.74
C GLU A 61 8.48 17.25 -3.84
N LEU A 62 7.44 16.45 -3.59
CA LEU A 62 6.89 15.48 -4.54
C LEU A 62 6.35 16.15 -5.81
N GLU A 63 5.75 17.34 -5.70
CA GLU A 63 5.33 18.15 -6.84
C GLU A 63 6.54 18.67 -7.64
N THR A 64 7.57 19.13 -6.95
CA THR A 64 8.79 19.69 -7.57
C THR A 64 9.55 18.64 -8.37
N VAL A 65 9.62 17.40 -7.88
CA VAL A 65 10.25 16.29 -8.61
C VAL A 65 9.32 15.67 -9.67
N GLY A 66 8.08 16.16 -9.79
CA GLY A 66 7.12 15.72 -10.80
C GLY A 66 6.43 14.38 -10.51
N LEU A 67 6.58 13.84 -9.29
CA LEU A 67 5.87 12.64 -8.86
C LEU A 67 4.42 12.93 -8.52
N TRP A 68 4.11 14.14 -8.08
CA TRP A 68 2.76 14.58 -7.78
C TRP A 68 2.40 15.77 -8.69
N GLU A 69 1.13 15.86 -9.07
CA GLU A 69 0.59 16.98 -9.82
C GLU A 69 -0.60 17.55 -9.06
N ARG A 70 -0.53 18.84 -8.72
CA ARG A 70 -1.64 19.53 -8.05
C ARG A 70 -2.90 19.52 -8.94
N ARG A 71 -4.03 19.12 -8.36
CA ARG A 71 -5.36 19.12 -8.99
C ARG A 71 -6.38 19.82 -8.07
N ASP A 72 -7.60 19.97 -8.56
CA ASP A 72 -8.67 20.50 -7.72
C ASP A 72 -8.97 19.50 -6.59
N GLY A 73 -9.01 19.99 -5.34
CA GLY A 73 -9.23 19.19 -4.14
C GLY A 73 -8.13 18.21 -3.73
N GLY A 74 -6.95 18.20 -4.38
CA GLY A 74 -5.86 17.31 -3.99
C GLY A 74 -4.72 17.19 -5.00
N TYR A 75 -4.10 16.00 -5.06
CA TYR A 75 -2.96 15.68 -5.91
C TYR A 75 -3.20 14.39 -6.70
N LEU A 76 -2.75 14.40 -7.96
CA LEU A 76 -2.61 13.21 -8.79
C LEU A 76 -1.18 12.67 -8.65
N ILE A 77 -1.04 11.39 -8.35
CA ILE A 77 0.25 10.70 -8.31
C ILE A 77 0.63 10.29 -9.74
N LYS A 78 1.81 10.71 -10.18
CA LYS A 78 2.39 10.49 -11.51
C LYS A 78 3.29 9.26 -11.61
N ASP A 79 3.41 8.48 -10.54
CA ASP A 79 4.05 7.16 -10.56
C ASP A 79 3.13 6.12 -11.21
N GLU A 80 2.98 6.24 -12.53
CA GLU A 80 2.08 5.41 -13.34
C GLU A 80 2.51 3.94 -13.34
N GLU A 81 3.81 3.66 -13.24
CA GLU A 81 4.34 2.29 -13.20
C GLU A 81 3.91 1.57 -11.91
N THR A 82 4.16 2.19 -10.75
CA THR A 82 3.78 1.60 -9.47
C THR A 82 2.26 1.46 -9.36
N ILE A 83 1.50 2.48 -9.77
CA ILE A 83 0.04 2.43 -9.75
C ILE A 83 -0.47 1.30 -10.66
N SER A 84 0.02 1.20 -11.89
CA SER A 84 -0.41 0.16 -12.83
C SER A 84 -0.06 -1.24 -12.33
N HIS A 85 1.12 -1.39 -11.72
CA HIS A 85 1.54 -2.65 -11.12
C HIS A 85 0.60 -3.08 -9.99
N LEU A 86 0.30 -2.17 -9.06
CA LEU A 86 -0.60 -2.43 -7.94
C LEU A 86 -2.05 -2.69 -8.38
N MET A 87 -2.54 -1.97 -9.39
CA MET A 87 -3.84 -2.25 -10.02
C MET A 87 -3.89 -3.68 -10.56
N ALA A 88 -2.90 -4.08 -11.36
CA ALA A 88 -2.84 -5.43 -11.91
C ALA A 88 -2.73 -6.51 -10.83
N MET A 89 -1.98 -6.25 -9.75
CA MET A 89 -1.90 -7.14 -8.60
C MET A 89 -3.27 -7.28 -7.90
N ARG A 90 -3.99 -6.18 -7.71
CA ARG A 90 -5.33 -6.16 -7.09
C ARG A 90 -6.34 -6.92 -7.94
N GLU A 91 -6.42 -6.63 -9.24
CA GLU A 91 -7.31 -7.34 -10.16
C GLU A 91 -7.03 -8.85 -10.18
N ARG A 92 -5.74 -9.23 -10.14
CA ARG A 92 -5.35 -10.63 -10.04
C ARG A 92 -5.80 -11.24 -8.71
N ALA A 93 -5.61 -10.55 -7.59
CA ALA A 93 -6.04 -11.03 -6.28
C ALA A 93 -7.56 -11.22 -6.24
N ASP A 94 -8.33 -10.22 -6.66
CA ASP A 94 -9.80 -10.24 -6.70
C ASP A 94 -10.31 -11.39 -7.58
N ARG A 95 -9.69 -11.62 -8.75
CA ARG A 95 -10.02 -12.75 -9.62
C ARG A 95 -9.76 -14.10 -8.94
N LEU A 96 -8.60 -14.27 -8.32
CA LEU A 96 -8.24 -15.53 -7.66
C LEU A 96 -9.11 -15.81 -6.43
N GLU A 97 -9.48 -14.76 -5.68
CA GLU A 97 -10.42 -14.88 -4.56
C GLU A 97 -11.80 -15.30 -5.06
N SER A 98 -12.31 -14.68 -6.13
CA SER A 98 -13.58 -15.08 -6.76
C SER A 98 -13.57 -16.53 -7.27
N GLU A 99 -12.44 -17.02 -7.79
CA GLU A 99 -12.28 -18.43 -8.17
C GLU A 99 -12.33 -19.38 -6.97
N CYS A 100 -11.92 -18.94 -5.78
CA CYS A 100 -12.07 -19.68 -4.52
C CYS A 100 -13.51 -19.65 -4.01
N GLU A 101 -14.19 -18.50 -4.07
CA GLU A 101 -15.60 -18.36 -3.73
C GLU A 101 -16.48 -19.24 -4.61
N HIS A 102 -16.26 -19.23 -5.93
CA HIS A 102 -17.00 -20.07 -6.87
C HIS A 102 -16.81 -21.57 -6.60
N ARG A 103 -15.61 -21.95 -6.15
CA ARG A 103 -15.26 -23.32 -5.75
C ARG A 103 -15.84 -23.70 -4.38
N GLY A 104 -16.24 -22.72 -3.57
CA GLY A 104 -16.79 -22.89 -2.23
C GLY A 104 -15.76 -23.25 -1.15
N HIS A 105 -14.44 -23.18 -1.44
CA HIS A 105 -13.39 -23.40 -0.45
C HIS A 105 -12.02 -22.89 -0.91
N HIS A 106 -11.14 -22.60 0.06
CA HIS A 106 -9.73 -22.28 -0.14
C HIS A 106 -8.83 -23.53 -0.12
N LEU A 107 -7.70 -23.46 -0.84
CA LEU A 107 -6.69 -24.52 -0.84
C LEU A 107 -5.62 -24.23 0.23
N ALA A 108 -5.79 -24.73 1.44
CA ALA A 108 -4.85 -24.49 2.53
C ALA A 108 -3.44 -24.99 2.18
N SER A 109 -2.43 -24.15 2.46
CA SER A 109 -1.03 -24.54 2.47
C SER A 109 -0.72 -25.44 3.65
N GLU A 110 0.43 -26.11 3.61
CA GLU A 110 1.06 -26.54 4.85
C GLU A 110 1.41 -25.31 5.70
N ARG A 111 1.47 -25.50 7.02
CA ARG A 111 1.90 -24.44 7.92
C ARG A 111 3.35 -24.09 7.62
N ASP A 112 3.62 -22.83 7.31
CA ASP A 112 4.98 -22.38 7.02
C ASP A 112 5.85 -22.32 8.29
N SER A 113 7.15 -22.04 8.12
CA SER A 113 8.10 -21.93 9.24
C SER A 113 7.80 -20.80 10.21
N ARG A 114 6.95 -19.83 9.82
CA ARG A 114 6.49 -18.71 10.64
C ARG A 114 5.16 -19.02 11.33
N GLY A 115 4.55 -20.16 11.04
CA GLY A 115 3.29 -20.60 11.63
C GLY A 115 2.05 -20.15 10.87
N TRP A 116 2.15 -19.60 9.66
CA TRP A 116 1.00 -19.18 8.88
C TRP A 116 0.43 -20.30 8.03
N VAL A 117 -0.89 -20.30 7.85
CA VAL A 117 -1.58 -21.07 6.81
C VAL A 117 -2.27 -20.09 5.89
N TYR A 118 -2.06 -20.24 4.59
CA TYR A 118 -2.65 -19.38 3.57
C TYR A 118 -3.23 -20.22 2.43
N CYS A 119 -4.09 -19.63 1.61
CA CYS A 119 -4.58 -20.29 0.40
C CYS A 119 -3.47 -20.32 -0.66
N THR A 120 -3.07 -21.49 -1.13
CA THR A 120 -2.06 -21.63 -2.19
C THR A 120 -2.50 -21.11 -3.56
N HIS A 121 -3.80 -20.80 -3.71
CA HIS A 121 -4.39 -20.25 -4.93
C HIS A 121 -4.45 -18.73 -4.94
N CYS A 122 -5.09 -18.13 -3.93
CA CYS A 122 -5.34 -16.69 -3.85
C CYS A 122 -4.55 -15.98 -2.73
N HIS A 123 -3.72 -16.71 -1.97
CA HIS A 123 -2.81 -16.19 -0.95
C HIS A 123 -3.44 -15.44 0.24
N VAL A 124 -4.77 -15.44 0.40
CA VAL A 124 -5.41 -15.01 1.65
C VAL A 124 -4.94 -15.89 2.81
N ILE A 125 -4.66 -15.24 3.93
CA ILE A 125 -4.30 -15.90 5.18
C ILE A 125 -5.54 -16.56 5.77
N LEU A 126 -5.45 -17.87 6.00
CA LEU A 126 -6.53 -18.69 6.56
C LEU A 126 -6.36 -18.84 8.07
N GLU A 127 -5.13 -19.02 8.55
CA GLU A 127 -4.82 -19.13 9.98
C GLU A 127 -3.61 -18.29 10.37
N ARG A 128 -3.71 -17.67 11.55
CA ARG A 128 -2.61 -16.95 12.20
C ARG A 128 -1.58 -17.92 12.78
N THR A 129 -0.45 -17.34 13.18
CA THR A 129 0.62 -18.03 13.92
C THR A 129 0.17 -18.62 15.25
N ASP A 130 -0.91 -18.12 15.85
CA ASP A 130 -1.52 -18.66 17.08
C ASP A 130 -2.56 -19.77 16.82
N GLY A 131 -2.69 -20.21 15.56
CA GLY A 131 -3.61 -21.27 15.15
C GLY A 131 -5.07 -20.84 15.07
N LYS A 132 -5.38 -19.54 15.25
CA LYS A 132 -6.74 -19.04 15.12
C LYS A 132 -7.08 -18.73 13.66
N PRO A 133 -8.28 -19.11 13.19
CA PRO A 133 -8.73 -18.79 11.85
C PRO A 133 -8.95 -17.28 11.69
N ILE A 134 -8.59 -16.75 10.52
CA ILE A 134 -8.88 -15.35 10.10
C ILE A 134 -10.10 -15.32 9.17
N ALA A 135 -10.39 -16.45 8.52
CA ALA A 135 -11.54 -16.64 7.67
C ALA A 135 -12.51 -17.67 8.28
N GLY A 136 -13.80 -17.55 7.95
CA GLY A 136 -14.80 -18.56 8.25
C GLY A 136 -14.47 -19.91 7.60
N PRO A 137 -15.17 -21.00 7.99
CA PRO A 137 -14.99 -22.33 7.39
C PRO A 137 -15.30 -22.37 5.87
N ASP A 138 -15.99 -21.36 5.36
CA ASP A 138 -16.31 -21.11 3.94
C ASP A 138 -15.30 -20.19 3.24
N GLY A 139 -14.29 -19.69 3.96
CA GLY A 139 -13.31 -18.78 3.42
C GLY A 139 -13.70 -17.30 3.42
N SER A 140 -14.86 -16.96 3.99
CA SER A 140 -15.31 -15.57 4.14
C SER A 140 -14.43 -14.82 5.15
N ARG A 141 -14.08 -13.56 4.88
CA ARG A 141 -13.41 -12.70 5.86
C ARG A 141 -14.31 -12.56 7.09
N MET A 142 -13.82 -12.93 8.28
CA MET A 142 -14.54 -12.61 9.51
C MET A 142 -14.56 -11.08 9.69
N PRO A 143 -15.71 -10.48 10.08
CA PRO A 143 -15.77 -9.06 10.38
C PRO A 143 -14.79 -8.73 11.51
N ARG A 144 -14.05 -7.62 11.36
CA ARG A 144 -13.07 -7.12 12.35
C ARG A 144 -13.72 -6.80 13.68
#